data_AF-W2EHE6-F1
#
_entry.id   AF-W2EHE6-F1
#
_cell.length_a   1.000
_cell.length_b   1.000
_cell.length_c   1.000
_cell.angle_alpha   90.00
_cell.angle_beta   90.00
_cell.angle_gamma   90.00
#
_symmetry.space_group_name_H-M   'P 1'
#
loop_
_entity.id
_entity.type
_entity.pdbx_description
1 polymer ?
#
loop_
_entity_poly.entity_id
_entity_poly.type
_entity_poly.pdbx_seq_one_letter_code
_entity_poly.pdbx_strand_id
1 'polypeptide(L)'
;MKADIDGLVARIAPDPGPGMTPGGRELLDEITAVRAEPVAGTSSWRRLRVALPVTAALAAVVLAVTWALPGDSRSLGLGAGPAAALDVTTKGGYYLVTVEDMYADPARYQAQLRRLGLDITLELVPATPAMWGTAVGPGPIGGGITTIEGTGDCLRRDPCTIGLKVPRDFRGQATIRLARKARPGEKYVLIAPIDAPGEPLHCTGYAGKTVDEVRALLRVRGVTNVRFATAEGAREQVPGSWIAHDGVMSAPDAALLLVGPTQDRPGAPGPVSSPGPCRPS
;
A
#
# COMPACT_ATOMS: atom_id res chain seq x y z
N MET A 1 -3.04 -37.33 36.52
CA MET A 1 -2.71 -35.98 36.04
C MET A 1 -3.53 -35.70 34.78
N LYS A 2 -4.77 -35.18 34.94
CA LYS A 2 -5.71 -34.88 33.83
C LYS A 2 -6.81 -33.89 34.24
N ALA A 3 -7.29 -33.98 35.48
CA ALA A 3 -8.36 -33.14 36.04
C ALA A 3 -8.05 -31.62 36.19
N ASP A 4 -6.83 -31.18 35.86
CA ASP A 4 -6.38 -29.79 36.05
C ASP A 4 -6.65 -28.90 34.81
N ILE A 5 -6.74 -29.50 33.61
CA ILE A 5 -6.98 -28.75 32.36
C ILE A 5 -8.46 -28.36 32.22
N ASP A 6 -9.39 -29.23 32.59
CA ASP A 6 -10.83 -28.92 32.54
C ASP A 6 -11.19 -27.73 33.45
N GLY A 7 -10.50 -27.60 34.60
CA GLY A 7 -10.61 -26.45 35.52
C GLY A 7 -9.91 -25.17 35.06
N LEU A 8 -9.11 -25.21 34.00
CA LEU A 8 -8.55 -24.04 33.32
C LEU A 8 -9.46 -23.60 32.16
N VAL A 9 -10.01 -24.54 31.39
CA VAL A 9 -10.96 -24.25 30.29
C VAL A 9 -12.25 -23.63 30.83
N ALA A 10 -12.79 -24.12 31.95
CA ALA A 10 -14.00 -23.59 32.57
C ALA A 10 -13.90 -22.12 33.04
N ARG A 11 -12.68 -21.55 33.15
CA ARG A 11 -12.44 -20.13 33.50
C ARG A 11 -12.27 -19.22 32.29
N ILE A 12 -12.34 -19.76 31.06
CA ILE A 12 -12.33 -19.01 29.80
C ILE A 12 -13.74 -19.07 29.16
N ALA A 13 -14.77 -18.91 29.98
CA ALA A 13 -16.09 -18.57 29.47
C ALA A 13 -16.04 -17.09 29.01
N PRO A 14 -16.32 -16.77 27.74
CA PRO A 14 -16.43 -15.38 27.33
C PRO A 14 -17.61 -14.75 28.08
N ASP A 15 -17.32 -13.66 28.79
CA ASP A 15 -18.33 -12.81 29.42
C ASP A 15 -19.39 -12.45 28.36
N PRO A 16 -20.70 -12.64 28.60
CA PRO A 16 -21.73 -12.23 27.66
C PRO A 16 -21.64 -10.72 27.45
N GLY A 17 -20.94 -10.32 26.38
CA GLY A 17 -20.62 -8.94 26.06
C GLY A 17 -21.86 -8.05 26.10
N PRO A 18 -21.70 -6.75 26.42
CA PRO A 18 -22.79 -5.86 26.78
C PRO A 18 -23.93 -5.97 25.76
N GLY A 19 -25.05 -6.54 26.22
CA GLY A 19 -26.13 -6.98 25.36
C GLY A 19 -26.63 -5.84 24.46
N MET A 20 -27.02 -6.21 23.23
CA MET A 20 -27.42 -5.29 22.16
C MET A 20 -28.21 -4.08 22.69
N THR A 21 -27.61 -2.89 22.59
CA THR A 21 -28.16 -1.66 23.14
C THR A 21 -29.52 -1.32 22.51
N PRO A 22 -30.38 -0.52 23.16
CA PRO A 22 -31.69 -0.17 22.59
C PRO A 22 -31.61 0.39 21.16
N GLY A 23 -30.70 1.34 20.89
CA GLY A 23 -30.48 1.87 19.54
C GLY A 23 -29.86 0.86 18.55
N GLY A 24 -29.14 -0.16 19.05
CA GLY A 24 -28.67 -1.26 18.22
C GLY A 24 -29.78 -2.23 17.78
N ARG A 25 -30.87 -2.33 18.56
CA ARG A 25 -32.08 -3.05 18.17
C ARG A 25 -32.95 -2.24 17.21
N GLU A 26 -33.08 -0.94 17.45
CA GLU A 26 -33.84 0.00 16.60
C GLU A 26 -33.32 0.03 15.15
N LEU A 27 -31.99 0.10 14.96
CA LEU A 27 -31.36 0.00 13.63
C LEU A 27 -31.52 -1.38 12.98
N LEU A 28 -31.61 -2.47 13.76
CA LEU A 28 -31.82 -3.81 13.22
C LEU A 28 -33.28 -4.00 12.75
N ASP A 29 -34.24 -3.49 13.51
CA ASP A 29 -35.65 -3.43 13.12
C ASP A 29 -35.85 -2.53 11.89
N GLU A 30 -35.19 -1.37 11.80
CA GLU A 30 -35.26 -0.50 10.61
C GLU A 30 -34.77 -1.21 9.34
N ILE A 31 -33.63 -1.91 9.41
CA ILE A 31 -33.06 -2.64 8.27
C ILE A 31 -33.92 -3.86 7.89
N THR A 32 -34.56 -4.54 8.85
CA THR A 32 -35.44 -5.68 8.58
C THR A 32 -36.88 -5.28 8.22
N ALA A 33 -37.30 -4.06 8.51
CA ALA A 33 -38.60 -3.51 8.13
C ALA A 33 -38.69 -3.09 6.66
N VAL A 34 -37.59 -3.10 5.89
CA VAL A 34 -37.58 -2.85 4.45
C VAL A 34 -38.25 -4.00 3.69
N ARG A 35 -39.58 -4.01 3.73
CA ARG A 35 -40.44 -4.94 3.02
C ARG A 35 -40.54 -4.54 1.56
N ALA A 36 -40.28 -5.46 0.64
CA ALA A 36 -40.59 -5.27 -0.77
C ALA A 36 -42.12 -5.14 -0.96
N GLU A 37 -42.57 -3.95 -1.38
CA GLU A 37 -43.97 -3.67 -1.69
C GLU A 37 -44.42 -4.45 -2.95
N PRO A 38 -45.47 -5.29 -2.87
CA PRO A 38 -46.05 -5.92 -4.05
C PRO A 38 -46.99 -4.92 -4.75
N VAL A 39 -46.63 -4.48 -5.96
CA VAL A 39 -47.49 -3.59 -6.77
C VAL A 39 -48.70 -4.36 -7.30
N ALA A 40 -49.77 -4.39 -6.51
CA ALA A 40 -51.08 -4.86 -6.93
C ALA A 40 -51.83 -3.74 -7.68
N GLY A 41 -52.25 -4.02 -8.92
CA GLY A 41 -52.98 -3.04 -9.74
C GLY A 41 -54.48 -2.96 -9.41
N THR A 42 -55.08 -1.79 -9.65
CA THR A 42 -56.54 -1.61 -9.58
C THR A 42 -57.11 -0.92 -10.82
N SER A 43 -57.99 -1.66 -11.49
CA SER A 43 -59.04 -1.23 -12.43
C SER A 43 -59.59 0.20 -12.24
N SER A 44 -59.81 0.91 -13.35
CA SER A 44 -61.03 1.71 -13.50
C SER A 44 -61.67 1.55 -14.88
N TRP A 45 -62.94 1.14 -14.89
CA TRP A 45 -63.80 1.05 -16.07
C TRP A 45 -64.50 2.41 -16.30
N ARG A 46 -64.46 2.96 -17.53
CA ARG A 46 -65.68 3.23 -18.35
C ARG A 46 -65.44 4.05 -19.64
N ARG A 47 -65.76 3.41 -20.78
CA ARG A 47 -66.10 3.99 -22.11
C ARG A 47 -64.89 4.65 -22.85
N LEU A 48 -64.81 4.71 -24.18
CA LEU A 48 -65.82 4.49 -25.25
C LEU A 48 -65.17 3.89 -26.54
N ARG A 49 -65.99 3.24 -27.36
CA ARG A 49 -65.75 2.51 -28.64
C ARG A 49 -64.84 3.28 -29.64
N VAL A 50 -64.01 2.61 -30.47
CA VAL A 50 -64.33 2.18 -31.86
C VAL A 50 -63.23 1.23 -32.43
N ALA A 51 -63.60 0.44 -33.45
CA ALA A 51 -62.86 -0.66 -34.08
C ALA A 51 -61.59 -0.31 -34.88
N LEU A 52 -60.66 -1.28 -35.02
CA LEU A 52 -60.41 -2.04 -36.27
C LEU A 52 -59.48 -3.25 -36.01
N PRO A 53 -59.58 -4.38 -36.74
CA PRO A 53 -58.65 -5.50 -36.64
C PRO A 53 -57.59 -5.47 -37.76
N VAL A 54 -56.31 -5.68 -37.42
CA VAL A 54 -55.26 -6.01 -38.39
C VAL A 54 -54.37 -7.12 -37.82
N THR A 55 -54.32 -8.24 -38.53
CA THR A 55 -53.44 -9.37 -38.25
C THR A 55 -52.06 -9.16 -38.86
N ALA A 56 -51.03 -9.09 -38.02
CA ALA A 56 -49.62 -9.32 -38.39
C ALA A 56 -48.93 -9.92 -37.14
N ALA A 57 -48.69 -11.23 -37.10
CA ALA A 57 -47.56 -11.93 -37.71
C ALA A 57 -46.29 -11.91 -36.85
N LEU A 58 -46.01 -13.07 -36.23
CA LEU A 58 -44.68 -13.63 -35.95
C LEU A 58 -43.59 -12.67 -35.41
N ALA A 59 -43.44 -12.65 -34.07
CA ALA A 59 -42.17 -12.33 -33.42
C ALA A 59 -41.60 -13.60 -32.76
N ALA A 60 -40.91 -14.43 -33.56
CA ALA A 60 -40.23 -15.62 -33.07
C ALA A 60 -38.95 -15.94 -33.88
N VAL A 61 -37.85 -16.21 -33.16
CA VAL A 61 -36.54 -16.72 -33.61
C VAL A 61 -35.60 -15.71 -34.31
N VAL A 62 -34.28 -15.95 -34.14
CA VAL A 62 -33.07 -15.22 -34.62
C VAL A 62 -32.66 -14.05 -33.71
N LEU A 63 -31.53 -14.01 -32.97
CA LEU A 63 -30.46 -14.96 -32.55
C LEU A 63 -30.13 -14.62 -31.06
N ALA A 64 -29.41 -15.37 -30.21
CA ALA A 64 -28.34 -16.38 -30.34
C ALA A 64 -26.94 -15.87 -30.78
N VAL A 65 -26.53 -14.65 -30.40
CA VAL A 65 -25.11 -14.24 -30.44
C VAL A 65 -24.74 -13.36 -29.23
N THR A 66 -24.04 -13.93 -28.25
CA THR A 66 -23.09 -13.23 -27.34
C THR A 66 -22.02 -14.20 -26.79
N TRP A 67 -21.78 -15.31 -27.50
CA TRP A 67 -20.83 -16.37 -27.16
C TRP A 67 -19.58 -16.37 -28.07
N ALA A 68 -19.23 -15.21 -28.64
CA ALA A 68 -18.03 -15.07 -29.48
C ALA A 68 -17.52 -13.61 -29.56
N LEU A 69 -16.75 -13.17 -28.56
CA LEU A 69 -15.60 -12.29 -28.78
C LEU A 69 -14.50 -12.66 -27.77
N PRO A 70 -13.24 -12.87 -28.22
CA PRO A 70 -12.17 -13.36 -27.36
C PRO A 70 -11.57 -12.24 -26.52
N GLY A 71 -11.81 -12.29 -25.21
CA GLY A 71 -11.13 -11.49 -24.20
C GLY A 71 -10.56 -12.43 -23.14
N ASP A 72 -9.36 -12.95 -23.40
CA ASP A 72 -8.68 -13.91 -22.53
C ASP A 72 -8.44 -13.37 -21.12
N SER A 73 -8.26 -14.31 -20.18
CA SER A 73 -7.90 -14.07 -18.77
C SER A 73 -8.97 -13.41 -17.88
N ARG A 74 -10.22 -13.88 -17.97
CA ARG A 74 -10.92 -14.16 -16.70
C ARG A 74 -10.13 -15.24 -15.97
N SER A 75 -9.78 -14.95 -14.73
CA SER A 75 -9.04 -15.80 -13.80
C SER A 75 -9.52 -17.26 -13.83
N LEU A 76 -8.56 -18.20 -13.70
CA LEU A 76 -8.86 -19.56 -13.27
C LEU A 76 -9.37 -19.53 -11.82
N GLY A 77 -10.66 -19.25 -11.68
CA GLY A 77 -11.38 -19.14 -10.41
C GLY A 77 -11.53 -20.48 -9.71
N LEU A 78 -10.42 -21.04 -9.23
CA LEU A 78 -10.37 -22.19 -8.33
C LEU A 78 -10.89 -21.80 -6.93
N GLY A 79 -12.21 -21.59 -6.86
CA GLY A 79 -12.94 -21.25 -5.65
C GLY A 79 -12.68 -19.84 -5.11
N ALA A 80 -13.51 -19.44 -4.15
CA ALA A 80 -13.23 -18.29 -3.29
C ALA A 80 -12.15 -18.69 -2.27
N GLY A 81 -10.90 -18.79 -2.73
CA GLY A 81 -9.74 -18.89 -1.85
C GLY A 81 -9.59 -17.63 -0.99
N PRO A 82 -8.85 -17.70 0.13
CA PRO A 82 -8.58 -16.52 0.96
C PRO A 82 -7.90 -15.43 0.11
N ALA A 83 -8.39 -14.20 0.24
CA ALA A 83 -8.00 -13.04 -0.58
C ALA A 83 -6.50 -13.01 -0.87
N ALA A 84 -6.13 -13.05 -2.15
CA ALA A 84 -4.74 -13.19 -2.59
C ALA A 84 -3.88 -12.02 -2.09
N ALA A 85 -2.67 -12.30 -1.60
CA ALA A 85 -1.75 -11.24 -1.17
C ALA A 85 -0.99 -10.65 -2.37
N LEU A 86 -0.78 -11.47 -3.40
CA LEU A 86 -0.25 -11.11 -4.72
C LEU A 86 -1.27 -11.45 -5.82
N ASP A 87 -1.45 -10.55 -6.78
CA ASP A 87 -1.95 -10.88 -8.12
C ASP A 87 -0.77 -11.24 -9.03
N VAL A 88 -0.97 -12.19 -9.94
CA VAL A 88 0.08 -12.68 -10.83
C VAL A 88 -0.46 -12.89 -12.24
N THR A 89 -0.13 -11.97 -13.15
CA THR A 89 -0.43 -12.09 -14.58
C THR A 89 0.80 -12.54 -15.36
N THR A 90 0.59 -13.13 -16.54
CA THR A 90 1.69 -13.57 -17.42
C THR A 90 1.70 -12.72 -18.69
N LYS A 91 2.81 -12.04 -18.99
CA LYS A 91 2.94 -11.19 -20.18
C LYS A 91 4.34 -11.23 -20.75
N GLY A 92 4.46 -11.52 -22.06
CA GLY A 92 5.71 -11.39 -22.81
C GLY A 92 6.91 -12.18 -22.28
N GLY A 93 6.69 -13.36 -21.70
CA GLY A 93 7.75 -14.18 -21.10
C GLY A 93 8.03 -13.91 -19.61
N TYR A 94 7.32 -12.98 -18.98
CA TYR A 94 7.45 -12.63 -17.58
C TYR A 94 6.18 -12.95 -16.78
N TYR A 95 6.37 -13.25 -15.50
CA TYR A 95 5.36 -13.04 -14.46
C TYR A 95 5.37 -11.56 -14.06
N LEU A 96 4.21 -10.92 -14.06
CA LEU A 96 3.99 -9.62 -13.43
C LEU A 96 3.28 -9.90 -12.11
N VAL A 97 4.01 -9.71 -11.01
CA VAL A 97 3.58 -9.98 -9.64
C VAL A 97 3.24 -8.65 -8.99
N THR A 98 1.96 -8.33 -8.89
CA THR A 98 1.45 -7.13 -8.21
C THR A 98 1.14 -7.47 -6.75
N VAL A 99 1.39 -6.54 -5.83
CA VAL A 99 0.98 -6.71 -4.43
C VAL A 99 -0.41 -6.12 -4.22
N GLU A 100 -1.36 -6.97 -3.87
CA GLU A 100 -2.76 -6.62 -3.58
C GLU A 100 -2.94 -6.24 -2.11
N ASP A 101 -2.35 -7.03 -1.19
CA ASP A 101 -2.33 -6.74 0.25
C ASP A 101 -0.90 -6.41 0.67
N MET A 102 -0.60 -5.12 0.87
CA MET A 102 0.72 -4.64 1.28
C MET A 102 1.13 -5.02 2.72
N TYR A 103 0.22 -5.63 3.49
CA TYR A 103 0.39 -5.91 4.91
C TYR A 103 0.01 -7.34 5.29
N ALA A 104 -0.14 -8.23 4.31
CA ALA A 104 -0.27 -9.66 4.54
C ALA A 104 0.98 -10.21 5.27
N ASP A 105 0.79 -11.32 5.99
CA ASP A 105 1.88 -12.11 6.54
C ASP A 105 2.89 -12.47 5.42
N PRO A 106 4.20 -12.17 5.57
CA PRO A 106 5.23 -12.49 4.59
C PRO A 106 5.24 -13.94 4.09
N ALA A 107 4.85 -14.90 4.94
CA ALA A 107 4.73 -16.30 4.56
C ALA A 107 3.70 -16.51 3.42
N ARG A 108 2.67 -15.66 3.31
CA ARG A 108 1.65 -15.73 2.25
C ARG A 108 2.23 -15.34 0.89
N TYR A 109 3.04 -14.28 0.82
CA TYR A 109 3.74 -13.89 -0.43
C TYR A 109 4.66 -15.03 -0.89
N GLN A 110 5.50 -15.54 0.01
CA GLN A 110 6.45 -16.62 -0.30
C GLN A 110 5.74 -17.91 -0.72
N ALA A 111 4.61 -18.26 -0.07
CA ALA A 111 3.80 -19.41 -0.46
C ALA A 111 3.12 -19.24 -1.83
N GLN A 112 2.75 -18.02 -2.24
CA GLN A 112 2.24 -17.76 -3.59
C GLN A 112 3.36 -17.85 -4.64
N LEU A 113 4.53 -17.24 -4.40
CA LEU A 113 5.67 -17.29 -5.30
C LEU A 113 6.21 -18.71 -5.51
N ARG A 114 6.31 -19.51 -4.44
CA ARG A 114 6.74 -20.92 -4.54
C ARG A 114 5.80 -21.79 -5.38
N ARG A 115 4.48 -21.51 -5.40
CA ARG A 115 3.55 -22.23 -6.28
C ARG A 115 3.78 -21.97 -7.77
N LEU A 116 4.51 -20.91 -8.11
CA LEU A 116 4.95 -20.60 -9.49
C LEU A 116 6.35 -21.16 -9.80
N GLY A 117 6.96 -21.90 -8.88
CA GLY A 117 8.34 -22.39 -9.00
C GLY A 117 9.40 -21.30 -8.78
N LEU A 118 9.03 -20.16 -8.20
CA LEU A 118 9.93 -19.03 -7.91
C LEU A 118 10.43 -19.11 -6.47
N ASP A 119 11.74 -19.24 -6.26
CA ASP A 119 12.35 -19.17 -4.93
C ASP A 119 12.75 -17.72 -4.60
N ILE A 120 11.71 -16.88 -4.45
CA ILE A 120 11.83 -15.47 -4.14
C ILE A 120 11.25 -15.21 -2.75
N THR A 121 12.06 -14.65 -1.87
CA THR A 121 11.63 -14.12 -0.58
C THR A 121 11.32 -12.63 -0.73
N LEU A 122 10.05 -12.28 -0.56
CA LEU A 122 9.55 -10.92 -0.71
C LEU A 122 9.24 -10.31 0.66
N GLU A 123 9.91 -9.22 1.01
CA GLU A 123 9.73 -8.46 2.25
C GLU A 123 9.12 -7.09 1.91
N LEU A 124 7.92 -6.78 2.40
CA LEU A 124 7.35 -5.43 2.25
C LEU A 124 7.70 -4.56 3.45
N VAL A 125 8.59 -3.59 3.22
CA VAL A 125 9.22 -2.80 4.28
C VAL A 125 8.74 -1.33 4.25
N PRO A 126 8.57 -0.68 5.42
CA PRO A 126 8.22 0.74 5.48
C PRO A 126 9.32 1.60 4.83
N ALA A 127 8.93 2.53 3.98
CA ALA A 127 9.85 3.38 3.24
C ALA A 127 9.39 4.85 3.17
N THR A 128 10.36 5.76 2.99
CA THR A 128 10.06 7.19 2.80
C THR A 128 9.34 7.42 1.45
N PRO A 129 8.54 8.49 1.30
CA PRO A 129 7.78 8.77 0.07
C PRO A 129 8.56 8.64 -1.24
N ALA A 130 9.80 9.12 -1.31
CA ALA A 130 10.67 9.01 -2.49
C ALA A 130 10.96 7.57 -2.93
N MET A 131 10.85 6.62 -2.00
CA MET A 131 11.20 5.21 -2.20
C MET A 131 10.00 4.32 -2.51
N TRP A 132 8.74 4.77 -2.39
CA TRP A 132 7.58 3.90 -2.60
C TRP A 132 7.59 3.24 -3.99
N GLY A 133 7.24 1.95 -4.05
CA GLY A 133 7.27 1.14 -5.27
C GLY A 133 8.64 0.56 -5.63
N THR A 134 9.75 1.12 -5.11
CA THR A 134 11.10 0.61 -5.40
C THR A 134 11.37 -0.74 -4.75
N ALA A 135 12.27 -1.51 -5.36
CA ALA A 135 12.81 -2.72 -4.77
C ALA A 135 14.32 -2.63 -4.61
N VAL A 136 14.83 -3.21 -3.52
CA VAL A 136 16.27 -3.43 -3.30
C VAL A 136 16.52 -4.87 -2.86
N GLY A 137 17.71 -5.39 -3.14
CA GLY A 137 18.19 -6.68 -2.63
C GLY A 137 19.47 -6.51 -1.79
N PRO A 138 19.96 -7.59 -1.16
CA PRO A 138 21.29 -7.61 -0.51
C PRO A 138 22.47 -7.51 -1.52
N GLY A 139 22.16 -7.44 -2.81
CA GLY A 139 23.06 -7.07 -3.91
C GLY A 139 22.21 -6.52 -5.07
N PRO A 140 22.78 -6.35 -6.27
CA PRO A 140 22.00 -6.04 -7.47
C PRO A 140 20.86 -7.06 -7.63
N ILE A 141 19.66 -6.59 -7.97
CA ILE A 141 18.52 -7.47 -8.26
C ILE A 141 18.84 -8.22 -9.55
N GLY A 142 19.37 -9.44 -9.40
CA GLY A 142 19.90 -10.25 -10.49
C GLY A 142 18.85 -11.06 -11.24
N GLY A 143 19.29 -11.76 -12.28
CA GLY A 143 18.45 -12.72 -13.00
C GLY A 143 17.27 -12.10 -13.77
N GLY A 144 17.38 -10.83 -14.19
CA GLY A 144 16.38 -10.15 -15.02
C GLY A 144 15.11 -9.72 -14.29
N ILE A 145 15.09 -9.77 -12.95
CA ILE A 145 13.98 -9.27 -12.14
C ILE A 145 14.04 -7.73 -12.10
N THR A 146 12.91 -7.07 -12.36
CA THR A 146 12.76 -5.61 -12.20
C THR A 146 11.52 -5.31 -11.36
N THR A 147 11.35 -4.06 -10.90
CA THR A 147 10.03 -3.60 -10.42
C THR A 147 9.06 -3.37 -11.58
N ILE A 148 7.77 -3.26 -11.26
CA ILE A 148 6.73 -2.79 -12.18
C ILE A 148 6.76 -1.26 -12.30
N GLU A 149 6.93 -0.55 -11.17
CA GLU A 149 7.09 0.90 -11.08
C GLU A 149 8.52 1.28 -10.66
N GLY A 150 9.05 2.39 -11.18
CA GLY A 150 10.38 2.89 -10.86
C GLY A 150 10.42 3.83 -9.65
N THR A 151 11.63 4.26 -9.27
CA THR A 151 11.84 5.23 -8.19
C THR A 151 11.10 6.55 -8.46
N GLY A 152 10.18 6.91 -7.56
CA GLY A 152 9.38 8.12 -7.67
C GLY A 152 8.18 8.05 -8.63
N ASP A 153 7.93 6.93 -9.32
CA ASP A 153 6.70 6.78 -10.14
C ASP A 153 5.45 6.78 -9.26
N CYS A 154 5.53 6.17 -8.07
CA CYS A 154 4.49 6.17 -7.05
C CYS A 154 4.20 7.52 -6.38
N LEU A 155 5.00 8.56 -6.65
CA LEU A 155 4.66 9.94 -6.28
C LEU A 155 3.83 10.65 -7.37
N ARG A 156 3.84 10.12 -8.60
CA ARG A 156 3.17 10.71 -9.77
C ARG A 156 1.93 9.95 -10.23
N ARG A 157 1.68 8.75 -9.70
CA ARG A 157 0.51 7.92 -10.03
C ARG A 157 -0.21 7.48 -8.77
N ASP A 158 -1.53 7.65 -8.79
CA ASP A 158 -2.47 7.11 -7.81
C ASP A 158 -3.56 6.33 -8.57
N PRO A 159 -3.75 5.01 -8.32
CA PRO A 159 -3.03 4.18 -7.36
C PRO A 159 -1.59 3.84 -7.78
N CYS A 160 -0.69 3.81 -6.79
CA CYS A 160 0.68 3.31 -6.90
C CYS A 160 0.67 1.77 -6.96
N THR A 161 0.91 1.20 -8.15
CA THR A 161 0.91 -0.25 -8.38
C THR A 161 2.26 -0.87 -8.03
N ILE A 162 2.41 -1.34 -6.80
CA ILE A 162 3.68 -1.90 -6.30
C ILE A 162 3.82 -3.38 -6.72
N GLY A 163 4.95 -3.76 -7.31
CA GLY A 163 5.16 -5.14 -7.75
C GLY A 163 6.48 -5.42 -8.47
N LEU A 164 6.65 -6.67 -8.89
CA LEU A 164 7.83 -7.21 -9.55
C LEU A 164 7.51 -7.79 -10.94
N LYS A 165 8.44 -7.65 -11.87
CA LYS A 165 8.48 -8.34 -13.15
C LYS A 165 9.59 -9.39 -13.10
N VAL A 166 9.23 -10.65 -13.19
CA VAL A 166 10.12 -11.81 -13.00
C VAL A 166 10.13 -12.67 -14.28
N PRO A 167 11.30 -13.02 -14.87
CA PRO A 167 11.34 -13.94 -16.01
C PRO A 167 10.77 -15.32 -15.67
N ARG A 168 10.00 -15.94 -16.57
CA ARG A 168 9.38 -17.26 -16.31
C ARG A 168 10.38 -18.41 -16.22
N ASP A 169 11.54 -18.22 -16.84
CA ASP A 169 12.71 -19.08 -16.81
C ASP A 169 13.66 -18.78 -15.64
N PHE A 170 13.31 -17.87 -14.73
CA PHE A 170 14.08 -17.65 -13.51
C PHE A 170 14.20 -18.95 -12.68
N ARG A 171 15.44 -19.33 -12.37
CA ARG A 171 15.81 -20.50 -11.55
C ARG A 171 16.73 -20.14 -10.37
N GLY A 172 17.01 -18.84 -10.18
CA GLY A 172 17.83 -18.36 -9.08
C GLY A 172 17.06 -18.32 -7.76
N GLN A 173 17.76 -17.83 -6.74
CA GLN A 173 17.15 -17.39 -5.47
C GLN A 173 17.29 -15.88 -5.36
N ALA A 174 16.27 -15.21 -4.81
CA ALA A 174 16.35 -13.77 -4.54
C ALA A 174 15.68 -13.42 -3.21
N THR A 175 16.28 -12.49 -2.47
CA THR A 175 15.61 -11.79 -1.36
C THR A 175 15.41 -10.35 -1.80
N ILE A 176 14.17 -9.90 -1.82
CA ILE A 176 13.77 -8.61 -2.37
C ILE A 176 12.96 -7.85 -1.32
N ARG A 177 13.45 -6.67 -0.95
CA ARG A 177 12.73 -5.69 -0.12
C ARG A 177 12.01 -4.72 -1.02
N LEU A 178 10.69 -4.70 -0.93
CA LEU A 178 9.81 -3.86 -1.72
C LEU A 178 9.25 -2.75 -0.83
N ALA A 179 9.48 -1.52 -1.25
CA ALA A 179 9.22 -0.31 -0.49
C ALA A 179 7.72 0.03 -0.50
N ARG A 180 7.07 -0.03 0.67
CA ARG A 180 5.68 0.39 0.86
C ARG A 180 5.57 1.65 1.72
N LYS A 181 4.40 2.27 1.68
CA LYS A 181 4.02 3.32 2.63
C LYS A 181 4.12 2.80 4.07
N ALA A 182 4.66 3.63 4.96
CA ALA A 182 4.70 3.36 6.39
C ALA A 182 3.33 3.63 7.04
N ARG A 183 2.96 2.79 8.01
CA ARG A 183 1.87 3.03 8.95
C ARG A 183 2.31 4.01 10.04
N PRO A 184 1.38 4.68 10.74
CA PRO A 184 1.71 5.46 11.93
C PRO A 184 2.51 4.63 12.94
N GLY A 185 3.61 5.20 13.45
CA GLY A 185 4.50 4.54 14.41
C GLY A 185 5.56 3.60 13.82
N GLU A 186 5.53 3.29 12.52
CA GLU A 186 6.61 2.52 11.88
C GLU A 186 7.85 3.39 11.61
N LYS A 187 9.03 2.82 11.87
CA LYS A 187 10.31 3.39 11.41
C LYS A 187 10.58 2.98 9.97
N TYR A 188 11.20 3.87 9.21
CA TYR A 188 11.61 3.58 7.85
C TYR A 188 12.81 2.61 7.81
N VAL A 189 12.76 1.68 6.85
CA VAL A 189 13.83 0.72 6.55
C VAL A 189 14.54 1.11 5.26
N LEU A 190 13.78 1.58 4.26
CA LEU A 190 14.32 2.14 3.01
C LEU A 190 14.11 3.64 3.02
N ILE A 191 15.23 4.37 2.92
CA ILE A 191 15.32 5.79 3.28
C ILE A 191 15.99 6.55 2.15
N ALA A 192 15.34 7.61 1.67
CA ALA A 192 15.94 8.61 0.81
C ALA A 192 16.44 9.84 1.62
N PRO A 193 17.37 10.65 1.07
CA PRO A 193 17.71 11.96 1.63
C PRO A 193 16.48 12.84 1.87
N ILE A 194 16.51 13.67 2.91
CA ILE A 194 15.35 14.47 3.37
C ILE A 194 14.86 15.53 2.36
N ASP A 195 15.65 15.79 1.31
CA ASP A 195 15.35 16.68 0.18
C ASP A 195 15.07 15.95 -1.14
N ALA A 196 14.96 14.62 -1.14
CA ALA A 196 14.52 13.86 -2.30
C ALA A 196 13.06 14.22 -2.69
N PRO A 197 12.62 13.98 -3.94
CA PRO A 197 11.25 14.24 -4.36
C PRO A 197 10.22 13.57 -3.44
N GLY A 198 9.18 14.30 -3.02
CA GLY A 198 8.18 13.82 -2.06
C GLY A 198 8.60 13.87 -0.59
N GLU A 199 9.86 14.16 -0.27
CA GLU A 199 10.34 14.34 1.11
C GLU A 199 10.16 15.78 1.61
N PRO A 200 10.10 16.03 2.93
CA PRO A 200 9.73 17.34 3.46
C PRO A 200 10.60 18.50 2.98
N LEU A 201 11.92 18.33 2.88
CA LEU A 201 12.85 19.41 2.52
C LEU A 201 13.13 19.52 1.02
N HIS A 202 12.36 18.84 0.17
CA HIS A 202 12.51 18.91 -1.27
C HIS A 202 12.49 20.36 -1.78
N CYS A 203 13.54 20.74 -2.52
CA CYS A 203 13.73 22.08 -3.08
C CYS A 203 13.68 23.25 -2.09
N THR A 204 14.03 23.00 -0.82
CA THR A 204 14.08 24.07 0.22
C THR A 204 15.43 24.73 0.40
N GLY A 205 16.53 24.11 -0.08
CA GLY A 205 17.89 24.60 0.15
C GLY A 205 18.27 24.61 1.63
N TYR A 206 18.07 23.48 2.32
CA TYR A 206 18.27 23.39 3.77
C TYR A 206 19.74 23.24 4.20
N ALA A 207 20.60 22.66 3.36
CA ALA A 207 22.01 22.48 3.65
C ALA A 207 22.73 23.85 3.77
N GLY A 208 23.60 24.00 4.77
CA GLY A 208 24.26 25.26 5.11
C GLY A 208 23.46 26.19 6.03
N LYS A 209 22.18 25.87 6.30
CA LYS A 209 21.34 26.60 7.27
C LYS A 209 21.61 26.18 8.71
N THR A 210 21.20 27.04 9.65
CA THR A 210 21.23 26.72 11.07
C THR A 210 20.22 25.63 11.46
N VAL A 211 20.51 24.88 12.52
CA VAL A 211 19.60 23.86 13.08
C VAL A 211 18.24 24.44 13.42
N ASP A 212 18.16 25.66 13.96
CA ASP A 212 16.87 26.29 14.28
C ASP A 212 16.04 26.65 13.03
N GLU A 213 16.68 27.12 11.95
CA GLU A 213 16.01 27.31 10.66
C GLU A 213 15.47 25.99 10.09
N VAL A 214 16.29 24.93 10.10
CA VAL A 214 15.88 23.62 9.55
C VAL A 214 14.78 22.99 10.40
N ARG A 215 14.84 23.09 11.73
CA ARG A 215 13.75 22.67 12.62
C ARG A 215 12.46 23.46 12.38
N ALA A 216 12.54 24.76 12.08
CA ALA A 216 11.38 25.55 11.70
C ALA A 216 10.76 25.06 10.38
N LEU A 217 11.59 24.79 9.35
CA LEU A 217 11.14 24.23 8.08
C LEU A 217 10.49 22.84 8.22
N LEU A 218 11.05 21.97 9.05
CA LEU A 218 10.54 20.63 9.34
C LEU A 218 9.21 20.66 10.10
N ARG A 219 9.11 21.49 11.14
CA ARG A 219 7.90 21.63 11.96
C ARG A 219 6.68 22.10 11.15
N VAL A 220 6.86 23.03 10.20
CA VAL A 220 5.80 23.48 9.27
C VAL A 220 5.25 22.31 8.42
N ARG A 221 6.02 21.24 8.27
CA ARG A 221 5.70 20.06 7.46
C ARG A 221 5.35 18.83 8.32
N GLY A 222 5.02 19.04 9.58
CA GLY A 222 4.62 17.97 10.51
C GLY A 222 5.76 17.14 11.10
N VAL A 223 7.02 17.45 10.78
CA VAL A 223 8.19 16.75 11.33
C VAL A 223 8.66 17.44 12.60
N THR A 224 8.40 16.82 13.75
CA THR A 224 8.64 17.39 15.08
C THR A 224 9.75 16.68 15.84
N ASN A 225 9.97 15.39 15.57
CA ASN A 225 10.92 14.53 16.25
C ASN A 225 12.30 14.56 15.55
N VAL A 226 13.10 15.60 15.83
CA VAL A 226 14.42 15.80 15.20
C VAL A 226 15.55 15.32 16.12
N ARG A 227 16.36 14.38 15.62
CA ARG A 227 17.60 13.89 16.26
C ARG A 227 18.82 14.28 15.43
N PHE A 228 20.01 14.18 16.02
CA PHE A 228 21.23 14.71 15.42
C PHE A 228 22.35 13.67 15.32
N ALA A 229 23.13 13.75 14.26
CA ALA A 229 24.42 13.07 14.10
C ALA A 229 25.52 14.12 14.01
N THR A 230 26.65 13.85 14.66
CA THR A 230 27.82 14.73 14.81
C THR A 230 29.10 13.95 14.49
N ALA A 231 30.25 14.62 14.41
CA ALA A 231 31.53 13.91 14.26
C ALA A 231 31.78 12.92 15.41
N GLU A 232 31.27 13.21 16.60
CA GLU A 232 31.38 12.38 17.80
C GLU A 232 30.23 11.37 17.97
N GLY A 233 29.34 11.23 16.97
CA GLY A 233 28.22 10.29 16.98
C GLY A 233 26.84 10.93 17.20
N ALA A 234 25.87 10.13 17.66
CA ALA A 234 24.48 10.56 17.79
C ALA A 234 24.24 11.45 19.03
N ARG A 235 23.37 12.47 18.88
CA ARG A 235 22.98 13.42 19.93
C ARG A 235 21.45 13.66 19.90
N GLU A 236 20.85 13.83 21.06
CA GLU A 236 19.45 14.30 21.17
C GLU A 236 19.32 15.83 21.10
N GLN A 237 20.41 16.56 21.43
CA GLN A 237 20.44 18.02 21.44
C GLN A 237 21.78 18.53 20.91
N VAL A 238 21.74 19.64 20.19
CA VAL A 238 22.88 20.42 19.70
C VAL A 238 22.53 21.91 19.79
N PRO A 239 23.50 22.83 19.80
CA PRO A 239 23.23 24.26 19.71
C PRO A 239 22.46 24.59 18.42
N GLY A 240 21.41 25.41 18.53
CA GLY A 240 20.55 25.79 17.40
C GLY A 240 21.26 26.56 16.29
N SER A 241 22.42 27.16 16.60
CA SER A 241 23.31 27.87 15.67
C SER A 241 24.23 26.95 14.86
N TRP A 242 24.29 25.65 15.15
CA TRP A 242 25.05 24.69 14.34
C TRP A 242 24.47 24.56 12.93
N ILE A 243 25.31 24.19 11.98
CA ILE A 243 24.97 24.07 10.57
C ILE A 243 24.43 22.67 10.28
N ALA A 244 23.35 22.58 9.50
CA ALA A 244 22.87 21.33 8.93
C ALA A 244 23.56 21.06 7.58
N HIS A 245 24.18 19.89 7.44
CA HIS A 245 24.87 19.48 6.22
C HIS A 245 24.14 18.39 5.44
N ASP A 246 23.37 17.56 6.16
CA ASP A 246 22.63 16.45 5.58
C ASP A 246 21.43 16.06 6.45
N GLY A 247 20.58 15.17 5.95
CA GLY A 247 19.46 14.66 6.71
C GLY A 247 18.68 13.55 6.01
N VAL A 248 17.99 12.75 6.82
CA VAL A 248 17.07 11.71 6.37
C VAL A 248 15.84 11.65 7.26
N MET A 249 14.73 11.17 6.68
CA MET A 249 13.56 10.78 7.44
C MET A 249 13.77 9.39 8.07
N SER A 250 13.39 9.24 9.34
CA SER A 250 13.52 7.99 10.12
C SER A 250 12.17 7.38 10.53
N ALA A 251 11.12 8.20 10.57
CA ALA A 251 9.70 7.85 10.66
C ALA A 251 8.89 9.01 10.04
N PRO A 252 7.57 8.90 9.78
CA PRO A 252 6.79 9.94 9.11
C PRO A 252 6.87 11.35 9.75
N ASP A 253 7.08 11.42 11.07
CA ASP A 253 7.16 12.63 11.88
C ASP A 253 8.58 12.90 12.43
N ALA A 254 9.56 12.08 12.07
CA ALA A 254 10.88 12.07 12.70
C ALA A 254 12.06 12.11 11.71
N ALA A 255 13.00 13.02 11.93
CA ALA A 255 14.19 13.23 11.09
C ALA A 255 15.49 13.03 11.88
N LEU A 256 16.54 12.61 11.17
CA LEU A 256 17.92 12.61 11.65
C LEU A 256 18.72 13.58 10.78
N LEU A 257 19.35 14.60 11.39
CA LEU A 257 20.17 15.59 10.69
C LEU A 257 21.65 15.38 11.00
N LEU A 258 22.51 15.45 9.98
CA LEU A 258 23.96 15.57 10.15
C LEU A 258 24.32 17.04 10.34
N VAL A 259 24.93 17.37 11.48
CA VAL A 259 25.16 18.75 11.94
C VAL A 259 26.57 18.96 12.47
N GLY A 260 27.07 20.20 12.36
CA GLY A 260 28.39 20.59 12.84
C GLY A 260 28.48 22.08 13.23
N PRO A 261 29.54 22.49 13.96
CA PRO A 261 29.73 23.88 14.38
C PRO A 261 30.27 24.81 13.28
N THR A 262 30.75 24.27 12.16
CA THR A 262 31.31 25.02 11.01
C THR A 262 30.51 24.75 9.73
N GLN A 263 30.86 25.41 8.63
CA GLN A 263 30.28 25.11 7.31
C GLN A 263 30.84 23.82 6.68
N ASP A 264 32.00 23.36 7.15
CA ASP A 264 32.62 22.12 6.67
C ASP A 264 31.83 20.90 7.13
N ARG A 265 31.47 20.03 6.19
CA ARG A 265 30.74 18.79 6.48
C ARG A 265 31.57 17.89 7.41
N PRO A 266 31.03 17.45 8.57
CA PRO A 266 31.69 16.48 9.42
C PRO A 266 32.04 15.18 8.68
N GLY A 267 33.22 14.62 8.96
CA GLY A 267 33.66 13.31 8.46
C GLY A 267 32.94 12.12 9.10
N ALA A 268 31.64 12.23 9.33
CA ALA A 268 30.80 11.19 9.91
C ALA A 268 30.16 10.33 8.81
N PRO A 269 30.04 9.00 9.00
CA PRO A 269 29.25 8.16 8.10
C PRO A 269 27.78 8.58 8.18
N GLY A 270 27.20 8.91 7.03
CA GLY A 270 25.83 9.37 6.92
C GLY A 270 25.35 9.36 5.47
N PRO A 271 24.03 9.52 5.26
CA PRO A 271 23.46 9.78 3.94
C PRO A 271 24.16 10.99 3.30
N VAL A 272 24.26 11.02 1.98
CA VAL A 272 24.77 12.17 1.22
C VAL A 272 23.62 12.73 0.38
N SER A 273 23.00 13.81 0.84
CA SER A 273 22.13 14.68 0.05
C SER A 273 22.91 15.15 -1.18
N SER A 274 22.69 14.46 -2.30
CA SER A 274 23.01 14.95 -3.63
C SER A 274 21.81 15.77 -4.09
N PRO A 275 21.94 17.09 -4.34
CA PRO A 275 20.81 17.90 -4.76
C PRO A 275 20.26 17.38 -6.09
N GLY A 276 19.12 16.69 -6.01
CA GLY A 276 18.40 16.21 -7.18
C GLY A 276 17.88 17.37 -8.03
N PRO A 277 17.56 17.14 -9.32
CA PRO A 277 17.00 18.18 -10.17
C PRO A 277 15.66 18.66 -9.60
N CYS A 278 15.62 19.92 -9.16
CA CYS A 278 14.40 20.53 -8.64
C CYS A 278 13.34 20.63 -9.74
N ARG A 279 12.35 19.74 -9.66
CA ARG A 279 11.13 19.76 -10.45
C ARG A 279 9.97 19.67 -9.47
N PRO A 280 8.94 20.53 -9.57
CA PRO A 280 7.75 20.39 -8.75
C PRO A 280 7.18 18.96 -8.90
N SER A 281 6.68 18.44 -7.78
CA SER A 281 6.01 17.14 -7.69
C SER A 281 4.62 17.22 -8.28
#